data_AF-A0A1B0F0N3-F1
#
_entry.id   AF-A0A1B0F0N3-F1
#
_cell.length_a   1.000
_cell.length_b   1.000
_cell.length_c   1.000
_cell.angle_alpha   90.00
_cell.angle_beta   90.00
_cell.angle_gamma   90.00
#
_symmetry.space_group_name_H-M   'P 1'
#
loop_
_entity.id
_entity.type
_entity.pdbx_description
1 polymer ?
#
loop_
_entity_poly.entity_id
_entity_poly.type
_entity_poly.pdbx_seq_one_letter_code
_entity_poly.pdbx_strand_id
1 'polypeptide(L)'
;MLKLSRILSFLENARKPWNFSQNLGLKYFPAPIKFDPIEKVDRPKLKIIEKVPQFPPGLRPPKMQKRLRLMRGPELVHNKLIHRQYGIVALGGGRLKWNHFEMMRMGIGRQIDVNRMFAIWRVDPPWQPVTKKGQGQRMGGGKGAIDHYVSPIKEGRVIVELGGHLEYPEAYKILQLVCHKLPFKAMVVSQEIMEQREAEEEQKAKSNTNYYTMKYVIQNNFGGCHDWLSPFDHKWFGRYR
;
A
#
# COMPACT_ATOMS: atom_id res chain seq x y z
N MET A 1 12.42 -55.30 -11.84
CA MET A 1 13.10 -54.96 -10.56
C MET A 1 12.67 -53.61 -9.94
N LEU A 2 12.31 -52.57 -10.70
CA LEU A 2 12.02 -51.22 -10.15
C LEU A 2 10.63 -51.00 -9.49
N LYS A 3 9.67 -51.92 -9.64
CA LYS A 3 8.33 -51.80 -9.00
C LYS A 3 8.30 -52.30 -7.55
N LEU A 4 9.12 -53.30 -7.22
CA LEU A 4 9.21 -53.87 -5.87
C LEU A 4 9.97 -52.96 -4.89
N SER A 5 11.00 -52.23 -5.37
CA SER A 5 11.76 -51.28 -4.55
C SER A 5 10.92 -50.08 -4.10
N ARG A 6 10.01 -49.58 -4.94
CA ARG A 6 9.08 -48.50 -4.57
C ARG A 6 8.09 -48.93 -3.48
N ILE A 7 7.56 -50.15 -3.57
CA ILE A 7 6.61 -50.67 -2.57
C ILE A 7 7.30 -50.94 -1.24
N LEU A 8 8.53 -51.48 -1.26
CA LEU A 8 9.33 -51.69 -0.05
C LEU A 8 9.69 -50.36 0.63
N SER A 9 10.10 -49.34 -0.12
CA SER A 9 10.41 -48.02 0.44
C SER A 9 9.18 -47.32 1.07
N PHE A 10 7.98 -47.59 0.53
CA PHE A 10 6.73 -47.05 1.06
C PHE A 10 6.33 -47.73 2.37
N LEU A 11 6.56 -49.05 2.47
CA LEU A 11 6.33 -49.83 3.68
C LEU A 11 7.36 -49.51 4.78
N GLU A 12 8.59 -49.15 4.41
CA GLU A 12 9.63 -48.72 5.34
C GLU A 12 9.34 -47.34 5.96
N ASN A 13 8.78 -46.42 5.18
CA ASN A 13 8.36 -45.10 5.68
C ASN A 13 7.07 -45.17 6.53
N ALA A 14 6.20 -46.17 6.29
CA ALA A 14 5.00 -46.42 7.09
C ALA A 14 5.30 -47.10 8.44
N ARG A 15 6.50 -47.66 8.62
CA ARG A 15 6.98 -48.30 9.87
C ARG A 15 7.72 -47.35 10.82
N LYS A 16 7.94 -46.09 10.43
CA LYS A 16 8.45 -45.11 11.38
C LYS A 16 7.39 -44.94 12.48
N PRO A 17 7.68 -45.29 13.75
CA PRO A 17 6.78 -44.92 14.82
C PRO A 17 6.60 -43.42 14.73
N TRP A 18 5.35 -42.95 14.82
CA TRP A 18 5.09 -41.55 15.05
C TRP A 18 5.70 -41.24 16.41
N ASN A 19 6.97 -40.81 16.41
CA ASN A 19 7.60 -40.26 17.59
C ASN A 19 6.90 -38.92 17.86
N PHE A 20 5.72 -39.00 18.47
CA PHE A 20 5.14 -37.92 19.26
C PHE A 20 6.08 -37.71 20.44
N SER A 21 7.21 -37.04 20.17
CA SER A 21 7.97 -36.40 21.23
C SER A 21 7.01 -35.37 21.83
N GLN A 22 6.44 -35.70 22.98
CA GLN A 22 5.78 -34.72 23.82
C GLN A 22 6.88 -33.75 24.27
N ASN A 23 7.07 -32.67 23.51
CA ASN A 23 7.82 -31.52 23.97
C ASN A 23 7.03 -30.89 25.14
N LEU A 24 7.17 -31.45 26.34
CA LEU A 24 6.75 -30.87 27.60
C LEU A 24 7.66 -29.68 27.91
N GLY A 25 7.48 -28.59 27.17
CA GLY A 25 8.07 -27.29 27.49
C GLY A 25 7.14 -26.49 28.39
N LEU A 26 7.69 -25.85 29.43
CA LEU A 26 6.99 -24.78 30.13
C LEU A 26 6.55 -23.72 29.10
N LYS A 27 5.27 -23.36 29.10
CA LYS A 27 4.78 -22.28 28.24
C LYS A 27 5.48 -20.98 28.68
N TYR A 28 6.37 -20.47 27.85
CA TYR A 28 6.96 -19.16 28.05
C TYR A 28 5.94 -18.09 27.66
N PHE A 29 5.41 -17.37 28.65
CA PHE A 29 4.58 -16.20 28.43
C PHE A 29 5.49 -14.97 28.53
N PRO A 30 5.78 -14.27 27.41
CA PRO A 30 6.54 -13.03 27.49
C PRO A 30 5.78 -12.02 28.34
N ALA A 31 6.52 -11.14 29.01
CA ALA A 31 5.92 -10.04 29.76
C ALA A 31 5.06 -9.18 28.82
N PRO A 32 3.90 -8.67 29.28
CA PRO A 32 3.06 -7.80 28.46
C PRO A 32 3.83 -6.52 28.11
N ILE A 33 3.62 -6.03 26.88
CA ILE A 33 4.24 -4.79 26.42
C ILE A 33 3.67 -3.65 27.24
N LYS A 34 4.55 -2.90 27.90
CA LYS A 34 4.19 -1.67 28.59
C LYS A 34 4.29 -0.52 27.60
N PHE A 35 3.26 0.32 27.59
CA PHE A 35 3.22 1.51 26.76
C PHE A 35 3.41 2.74 27.64
N ASP A 36 4.11 3.74 27.13
CA ASP A 36 4.26 5.02 27.82
C ASP A 36 2.93 5.79 27.85
N PRO A 37 2.71 6.70 28.82
CA PRO A 37 1.52 7.56 28.83
C PRO A 37 1.54 8.51 27.63
N ILE A 38 0.56 8.40 26.73
CA ILE A 38 0.43 9.27 25.55
C ILE A 38 -0.57 10.39 25.86
N GLU A 39 -0.30 11.59 25.34
CA GLU A 39 -1.25 12.70 25.35
C GLU A 39 -2.49 12.36 24.50
N LYS A 40 -3.68 12.52 25.08
CA LYS A 40 -4.93 12.23 24.37
C LYS A 40 -5.12 13.22 23.23
N VAL A 41 -5.28 12.71 22.02
CA VAL A 41 -5.63 13.51 20.85
C VAL A 41 -7.09 13.90 20.94
N ASP A 42 -7.42 15.19 20.79
CA ASP A 42 -8.80 15.70 20.85
C ASP A 42 -9.75 15.03 19.82
N ARG A 43 -9.22 14.68 18.65
CA ARG A 43 -9.98 14.11 17.53
C ARG A 43 -9.33 12.81 17.03
N PRO A 44 -9.57 11.68 17.72
CA PRO A 44 -8.92 10.41 17.38
C PRO A 44 -9.53 9.74 16.14
N LYS A 45 -10.77 10.07 15.76
CA LYS A 45 -11.42 9.51 14.57
C LYS A 45 -11.01 10.27 13.31
N LEU A 46 -10.93 9.55 12.19
CA LEU A 46 -10.70 10.13 10.87
C LEU A 46 -11.73 11.21 10.53
N LYS A 47 -11.24 12.39 10.13
CA LYS A 47 -12.12 13.48 9.66
C LYS A 47 -12.92 13.03 8.45
N ILE A 48 -14.14 13.56 8.34
CA ILE A 48 -14.94 13.42 7.12
C ILE A 48 -14.27 14.25 6.03
N ILE A 49 -14.04 13.62 4.87
CA ILE A 49 -13.45 14.28 3.71
C ILE A 49 -14.58 14.79 2.81
N GLU A 50 -14.42 16.01 2.31
CA GLU A 50 -15.38 16.61 1.37
C GLU A 50 -15.30 15.91 0.01
N LYS A 51 -16.46 15.74 -0.64
CA LYS A 51 -16.57 15.11 -1.97
C LYS A 51 -16.07 16.01 -3.09
N VAL A 52 -16.25 17.31 -2.93
CA VAL A 52 -15.94 18.35 -3.91
C VAL A 52 -15.07 19.39 -3.22
N PRO A 53 -13.96 19.83 -3.84
CA PRO A 53 -13.17 20.92 -3.28
C PRO A 53 -13.95 22.24 -3.29
N GLN A 54 -13.76 23.06 -2.27
CA GLN A 54 -14.36 24.38 -2.20
C GLN A 54 -13.66 25.35 -3.16
N PHE A 55 -14.44 26.09 -3.94
CA PHE A 55 -13.97 27.13 -4.85
C PHE A 55 -14.54 28.49 -4.42
N PRO A 56 -13.83 29.60 -4.66
CA PRO A 56 -14.37 30.92 -4.39
C PRO A 56 -15.64 31.17 -5.21
N PRO A 57 -16.61 31.92 -4.66
CA PRO A 57 -17.84 32.25 -5.38
C PRO A 57 -17.51 32.94 -6.70
N GLY A 58 -18.15 32.49 -7.79
CA GLY A 58 -17.93 33.01 -9.15
C GLY A 58 -16.89 32.25 -9.98
N LEU A 59 -16.01 31.45 -9.37
CA LEU A 59 -15.08 30.61 -10.13
C LEU A 59 -15.76 29.32 -10.58
N ARG A 60 -15.87 29.12 -11.89
CA ARG A 60 -16.27 27.82 -12.45
C ARG A 60 -15.16 26.80 -12.23
N PRO A 61 -15.45 25.61 -11.68
CA PRO A 61 -14.43 24.59 -11.43
C PRO A 61 -13.65 24.25 -12.71
N PRO A 62 -12.30 24.33 -12.70
CA PRO A 62 -11.50 24.14 -13.89
C PRO A 62 -11.49 22.68 -14.34
N LYS A 63 -11.63 22.43 -15.65
CA LYS A 63 -11.55 21.08 -16.22
C LYS A 63 -10.08 20.70 -16.50
N MET A 64 -9.55 19.67 -15.85
CA MET A 64 -8.16 19.23 -16.02
C MET A 64 -7.99 18.06 -17.02
N GLN A 65 -6.90 17.98 -17.77
CA GLN A 65 -6.53 16.73 -18.49
C GLN A 65 -6.31 15.59 -17.48
N LYS A 66 -6.56 14.34 -17.87
CA LYS A 66 -6.47 13.16 -16.98
C LYS A 66 -5.10 12.99 -16.28
N ARG A 67 -4.00 13.51 -16.86
CA ARG A 67 -2.63 13.51 -16.31
C ARG A 67 -2.25 12.20 -15.58
N LEU A 68 -2.19 11.09 -16.32
CA LEU A 68 -1.88 9.75 -15.78
C LEU A 68 -0.51 9.67 -15.08
N ARG A 69 0.42 10.57 -15.44
CA ARG A 69 1.73 10.71 -14.77
C ARG A 69 1.66 10.95 -13.26
N LEU A 70 0.53 11.40 -12.74
CA LEU A 70 0.36 11.63 -11.29
C LEU A 70 0.31 10.33 -10.48
N MET A 71 0.04 9.18 -11.12
CA MET A 71 0.01 7.87 -10.47
C MET A 71 1.24 7.02 -10.80
N ARG A 72 2.03 7.40 -11.81
CA ARG A 72 3.19 6.62 -12.27
C ARG A 72 4.43 6.92 -11.43
N GLY A 73 5.17 5.86 -11.10
CA GLY A 73 6.42 5.92 -10.35
C GLY A 73 6.23 5.99 -8.83
N PRO A 74 7.34 6.16 -8.08
CA PRO A 74 7.31 6.19 -6.62
C PRO A 74 6.85 7.53 -6.05
N GLU A 75 6.33 7.47 -4.83
CA GLU A 75 6.06 8.63 -3.99
C GLU A 75 7.34 9.20 -3.38
N LEU A 76 7.56 10.50 -3.66
CA LEU A 76 8.65 11.36 -3.17
C LEU A 76 8.65 11.60 -1.66
N VAL A 77 7.50 12.07 -1.19
CA VAL A 77 7.41 12.93 0.00
C VAL A 77 6.66 12.24 1.13
N HIS A 78 5.54 11.59 0.82
CA HIS A 78 4.64 11.01 1.80
C HIS A 78 4.83 9.49 1.90
N ASN A 79 6.09 9.04 1.92
CA ASN A 79 6.45 7.63 1.96
C ASN A 79 6.79 7.11 3.36
N LYS A 80 7.12 7.99 4.32
CA LYS A 80 7.44 7.62 5.72
C LYS A 80 6.27 7.82 6.67
N LEU A 81 6.23 7.02 7.74
CA LEU A 81 5.29 7.19 8.85
C LEU A 81 5.72 8.37 9.74
N ILE A 82 4.81 9.31 9.99
CA ILE A 82 5.08 10.47 10.87
C ILE A 82 5.09 10.02 12.33
N HIS A 83 4.07 9.26 12.73
CA HIS A 83 3.92 8.79 14.11
C HIS A 83 4.72 7.51 14.40
N ARG A 84 5.44 6.97 13.40
CA ARG A 84 6.32 5.79 13.50
C ARG A 84 5.69 4.55 14.18
N GLN A 85 4.39 4.35 13.99
CA GLN A 85 3.67 3.19 14.52
C GLN A 85 3.15 2.31 13.40
N TYR A 86 1.93 2.55 12.91
CA TYR A 86 1.29 1.71 11.90
C TYR A 86 0.61 2.53 10.81
N GLY A 87 0.44 1.94 9.63
CA GLY A 87 -0.27 2.59 8.55
C GLY A 87 -0.55 1.68 7.36
N ILE A 88 -1.20 2.25 6.36
CA ILE A 88 -1.46 1.61 5.07
C ILE A 88 -0.58 2.28 4.01
N VAL A 89 0.24 1.49 3.32
CA VAL A 89 1.07 1.94 2.20
C VAL A 89 0.52 1.37 0.88
N ALA A 90 0.45 2.23 -0.14
CA ALA A 90 0.12 1.82 -1.50
C ALA A 90 1.30 1.07 -2.14
N LEU A 91 1.07 -0.14 -2.64
CA LEU A 91 2.03 -0.91 -3.45
C LEU A 91 1.82 -0.69 -4.96
N GLY A 92 0.95 0.24 -5.35
CA GLY A 92 0.71 0.57 -6.75
C GLY A 92 0.02 1.91 -6.90
N GLY A 93 0.16 2.51 -8.09
CA GLY A 93 -0.48 3.78 -8.42
C GLY A 93 -1.97 3.62 -8.72
N GLY A 94 -2.78 4.61 -8.33
CA GLY A 94 -4.22 4.58 -8.59
C GLY A 94 -4.96 5.85 -8.20
N ARG A 95 -6.30 5.84 -8.34
CA ARG A 95 -7.18 6.94 -7.97
C ARG A 95 -8.06 6.57 -6.80
N LEU A 96 -8.04 7.39 -5.76
CA LEU A 96 -9.01 7.33 -4.67
C LEU A 96 -10.19 8.24 -4.97
N LYS A 97 -11.37 7.63 -5.11
CA LYS A 97 -12.65 8.35 -5.17
C LYS A 97 -13.12 8.67 -3.75
N TRP A 98 -14.02 9.63 -3.62
CA TRP A 98 -14.64 9.97 -2.33
C TRP A 98 -15.23 8.74 -1.61
N ASN A 99 -15.92 7.85 -2.35
CA ASN A 99 -16.49 6.62 -1.77
C ASN A 99 -15.43 5.72 -1.10
N HIS A 100 -14.19 5.71 -1.61
CA HIS A 100 -13.11 4.94 -0.99
C HIS A 100 -12.71 5.57 0.35
N PHE A 101 -12.63 6.91 0.44
CA PHE A 101 -12.39 7.59 1.71
C PHE A 101 -13.49 7.29 2.74
N GLU A 102 -14.75 7.31 2.32
CA GLU A 102 -15.87 7.02 3.23
C GLU A 102 -15.87 5.55 3.67
N MET A 103 -15.59 4.62 2.76
CA MET A 103 -15.42 3.20 3.07
C MET A 103 -14.31 2.98 4.11
N MET A 104 -13.15 3.60 3.91
CA MET A 104 -12.01 3.53 4.84
C MET A 104 -12.37 4.15 6.20
N ARG A 105 -12.99 5.34 6.20
CA ARG A 105 -13.41 6.07 7.40
C ARG A 105 -14.37 5.25 8.24
N MET A 106 -15.40 4.66 7.61
CA MET A 106 -16.37 3.80 8.29
C MET A 106 -15.74 2.47 8.73
N GLY A 107 -14.87 1.87 7.90
CA GLY A 107 -14.18 0.62 8.22
C GLY A 107 -13.32 0.72 9.47
N ILE A 108 -12.46 1.73 9.53
CA ILE A 108 -11.59 2.00 10.68
C ILE A 108 -12.42 2.51 11.86
N GLY A 109 -13.35 3.44 11.61
CA GLY A 109 -14.17 4.06 12.65
C GLY A 109 -15.06 3.10 13.44
N ARG A 110 -15.38 1.92 12.90
CA ARG A 110 -16.13 0.85 13.59
C ARG A 110 -15.27 0.02 14.55
N GLN A 111 -13.96 -0.04 14.34
CA GLN A 111 -13.06 -0.91 15.12
C GLN A 111 -12.09 -0.14 16.01
N ILE A 112 -12.00 1.18 15.85
CA ILE A 112 -11.08 2.02 16.61
C ILE A 112 -11.60 2.31 18.02
N ASP A 113 -10.74 2.06 19.02
CA ASP A 113 -11.01 2.44 20.41
C ASP A 113 -10.52 3.87 20.68
N VAL A 114 -11.47 4.80 20.75
CA VAL A 114 -11.26 6.27 20.88
C VAL A 114 -10.34 6.66 22.05
N ASN A 115 -10.35 5.89 23.13
CA ASN A 115 -9.57 6.19 24.34
C ASN A 115 -8.10 5.79 24.22
N ARG A 116 -7.78 4.84 23.34
CA ARG A 116 -6.45 4.23 23.21
C ARG A 116 -5.80 4.54 21.86
N MET A 117 -6.60 4.74 20.81
CA MET A 117 -6.16 4.78 19.43
C MET A 117 -6.61 6.05 18.73
N PHE A 118 -5.84 6.49 17.75
CA PHE A 118 -6.19 7.58 16.83
C PHE A 118 -5.83 7.20 15.39
N ALA A 119 -6.58 7.74 14.43
CA ALA A 119 -6.35 7.53 13.01
C ALA A 119 -6.33 8.85 12.25
N ILE A 120 -5.34 9.01 11.37
CA ILE A 120 -5.07 10.25 10.65
C ILE A 120 -4.94 9.99 9.14
N TRP A 121 -5.49 10.90 8.35
CA TRP A 121 -5.30 10.90 6.89
C TRP A 121 -3.92 11.43 6.53
N ARG A 122 -3.19 10.71 5.67
CA ARG A 122 -1.95 11.17 5.02
C ARG A 122 -2.16 11.59 3.56
N VAL A 123 -3.40 11.54 3.10
CA VAL A 123 -3.80 11.84 1.73
C VAL A 123 -4.74 13.02 1.70
N ASP A 124 -4.51 13.88 0.71
CA ASP A 124 -5.31 15.07 0.45
C ASP A 124 -6.73 14.70 -0.02
N PRO A 125 -7.73 15.55 0.29
CA PRO A 125 -9.08 15.36 -0.22
C PRO A 125 -9.11 15.32 -1.76
N PRO A 126 -10.11 14.67 -2.36
CA PRO A 126 -10.24 14.58 -3.82
C PRO A 126 -10.21 15.96 -4.49
N TRP A 127 -9.19 16.22 -5.31
CA TRP A 127 -8.97 17.51 -5.96
C TRP A 127 -8.89 17.41 -7.49
N GLN A 128 -8.52 16.24 -8.05
CA GLN A 128 -8.38 16.07 -9.48
C GLN A 128 -9.78 15.86 -10.11
N PRO A 129 -10.25 16.75 -11.01
CA PRO A 129 -11.55 16.58 -11.65
C PRO A 129 -11.52 15.51 -12.74
N VAL A 130 -12.49 14.61 -12.71
CA VAL A 130 -12.72 13.61 -13.76
C VAL A 130 -13.98 13.98 -14.54
N THR A 131 -13.80 14.27 -15.84
CA THR A 131 -14.93 14.62 -16.72
C THR A 131 -15.50 13.40 -17.42
N LYS A 132 -16.82 13.37 -17.58
CA LYS A 132 -17.56 12.34 -18.32
C LYS A 132 -18.51 13.02 -19.32
N LYS A 133 -18.63 12.46 -20.53
CA LYS A 133 -19.68 12.86 -21.49
C LYS A 133 -20.97 12.11 -21.19
N GLY A 134 -22.10 12.69 -21.55
CA GLY A 134 -23.40 12.02 -21.46
C GLY A 134 -23.41 10.71 -22.26
N GLN A 135 -24.14 9.71 -21.77
CA GLN A 135 -24.31 8.45 -22.48
C GLN A 135 -25.06 8.70 -23.80
N GLY A 136 -24.63 8.04 -24.89
CA GLY A 136 -25.25 8.20 -26.23
C GLY A 136 -24.76 9.40 -27.05
N GLN A 137 -23.87 10.24 -26.50
CA GLN A 137 -23.30 11.37 -27.24
C GLN A 137 -22.20 10.95 -28.22
N ARG A 138 -22.14 11.61 -29.38
CA ARG A 138 -21.09 11.37 -30.39
C ARG A 138 -19.73 11.93 -29.94
N MET A 139 -18.68 11.53 -30.66
CA MET A 139 -17.34 12.12 -30.53
C MET A 139 -17.35 13.59 -31.00
N GLY A 140 -16.43 14.42 -30.50
CA GLY A 140 -16.42 15.87 -30.77
C GLY A 140 -17.22 16.72 -29.76
N GLY A 141 -17.55 17.97 -30.08
CA GLY A 141 -18.37 18.84 -29.20
C GLY A 141 -17.72 19.31 -27.90
N GLY A 142 -16.38 19.22 -27.81
CA GLY A 142 -15.64 19.66 -26.63
C GLY A 142 -15.65 18.69 -25.45
N LYS A 143 -15.26 19.20 -24.28
CA LYS A 143 -15.03 18.41 -23.06
C LYS A 143 -16.27 18.37 -22.18
N GLY A 144 -16.65 17.17 -21.74
CA GLY A 144 -17.82 16.93 -20.87
C GLY A 144 -17.77 17.66 -19.52
N ALA A 145 -18.86 17.56 -18.77
CA ALA A 145 -18.96 18.08 -17.40
C ALA A 145 -18.08 17.26 -16.44
N ILE A 146 -17.76 17.84 -15.28
CA ILE A 146 -17.05 17.15 -14.20
C ILE A 146 -18.05 16.22 -13.51
N ASP A 147 -17.72 14.93 -13.44
CA ASP A 147 -18.56 13.89 -12.85
C ASP A 147 -18.22 13.71 -11.36
N HIS A 148 -16.93 13.55 -11.05
CA HIS A 148 -16.44 13.43 -9.68
C HIS A 148 -14.98 13.88 -9.57
N TYR A 149 -14.53 14.05 -8.34
CA TYR A 149 -13.13 14.33 -8.01
C TYR A 149 -12.45 13.07 -7.49
N VAL A 150 -11.13 12.98 -7.73
CA VAL A 150 -10.28 11.90 -7.27
C VAL A 150 -8.99 12.44 -6.68
N SER A 151 -8.37 11.66 -5.79
CA SER A 151 -7.00 11.89 -5.33
C SER A 151 -6.08 10.88 -6.01
N PRO A 152 -5.14 11.30 -6.87
CA PRO A 152 -4.18 10.40 -7.48
C PRO A 152 -3.09 10.00 -6.48
N ILE A 153 -2.79 8.71 -6.41
CA ILE A 153 -1.83 8.10 -5.48
C ILE A 153 -0.75 7.41 -6.27
N LYS A 154 0.50 7.55 -5.81
CA LYS A 154 1.67 6.84 -6.31
C LYS A 154 2.04 5.66 -5.42
N GLU A 155 2.83 4.76 -5.96
CA GLU A 155 3.39 3.65 -5.19
C GLU A 155 4.32 4.14 -4.09
N GLY A 156 4.24 3.53 -2.91
CA GLY A 156 4.97 3.92 -1.71
C GLY A 156 4.30 5.01 -0.88
N ARG A 157 3.16 5.57 -1.30
CA ARG A 157 2.46 6.59 -0.50
C ARG A 157 1.73 5.98 0.69
N VAL A 158 1.92 6.56 1.88
CA VAL A 158 1.12 6.28 3.07
C VAL A 158 -0.25 6.93 2.93
N ILE A 159 -1.32 6.17 3.14
CA ILE A 159 -2.71 6.61 2.95
C ILE A 159 -3.33 7.05 4.28
N VAL A 160 -3.25 6.15 5.26
CA VAL A 160 -3.79 6.32 6.61
C VAL A 160 -2.72 5.89 7.58
N GLU A 161 -2.62 6.62 8.69
CA GLU A 161 -1.87 6.21 9.86
C GLU A 161 -2.83 5.85 10.99
N LEU A 162 -2.47 4.82 11.73
CA LEU A 162 -3.12 4.39 12.95
C LEU A 162 -2.06 4.40 14.05
N GLY A 163 -2.37 5.07 15.15
CA GLY A 163 -1.48 5.12 16.29
C GLY A 163 -2.21 5.09 17.63
N GLY A 164 -1.45 5.08 18.71
CA GLY A 164 -1.91 4.97 20.09
C GLY A 164 -1.38 3.72 20.80
N HIS A 165 -2.04 3.35 21.89
CA HIS A 165 -1.73 2.18 22.73
C HIS A 165 -2.22 0.89 22.09
N LEU A 166 -1.52 0.43 21.04
CA LEU A 166 -1.94 -0.73 20.27
C LEU A 166 -0.76 -1.59 19.78
N GLU A 167 -1.00 -2.89 19.70
CA GLU A 167 -0.04 -3.87 19.18
C GLU A 167 -0.28 -4.14 17.69
N TYR A 168 0.75 -4.62 16.99
CA TYR A 168 0.68 -4.91 15.56
C TYR A 168 -0.48 -5.85 15.16
N PRO A 169 -0.81 -6.95 15.88
CA PRO A 169 -1.92 -7.82 15.49
C PRO A 169 -3.28 -7.12 15.52
N GLU A 170 -3.49 -6.21 16.49
CA GLU A 170 -4.70 -5.39 16.57
C GLU A 170 -4.75 -4.43 15.37
N ALA A 171 -3.65 -3.72 15.10
CA ALA A 171 -3.52 -2.80 13.95
C ALA A 171 -3.79 -3.51 12.62
N TYR A 172 -3.17 -4.68 12.46
CA TYR A 172 -3.23 -5.48 11.26
C TYR A 172 -4.67 -5.90 10.95
N LYS A 173 -5.42 -6.39 11.95
CA LYS A 173 -6.82 -6.77 11.77
C LYS A 173 -7.68 -5.60 11.26
N ILE A 174 -7.48 -4.41 11.82
CA ILE A 174 -8.24 -3.21 11.45
C ILE A 174 -7.90 -2.76 10.02
N LEU A 175 -6.60 -2.59 9.76
CA LEU A 175 -6.13 -2.01 8.50
C LEU A 175 -6.24 -3.00 7.33
N GLN A 176 -6.09 -4.31 7.56
CA GLN A 176 -6.15 -5.33 6.51
C GLN A 176 -7.52 -5.39 5.83
N LEU A 177 -8.60 -5.28 6.61
CA LEU A 177 -9.97 -5.23 6.09
C LEU A 177 -10.19 -4.08 5.11
N VAL A 178 -9.49 -2.97 5.34
CA VAL A 178 -9.54 -1.78 4.51
C VAL A 178 -8.64 -1.91 3.29
N CYS A 179 -7.43 -2.45 3.47
CA CYS A 179 -6.48 -2.73 2.38
C CYS A 179 -7.10 -3.55 1.25
N HIS A 180 -7.84 -4.61 1.58
CA HIS A 180 -8.50 -5.46 0.58
C HIS A 180 -9.57 -4.75 -0.26
N LYS A 181 -10.11 -3.63 0.22
CA LYS A 181 -11.16 -2.86 -0.47
C LYS A 181 -10.61 -1.70 -1.29
N LEU A 182 -9.30 -1.46 -1.24
CA LEU A 182 -8.67 -0.39 -2.02
C LEU A 182 -8.61 -0.77 -3.52
N PRO A 183 -8.68 0.22 -4.42
CA PRO A 183 -8.68 -0.03 -5.86
C PRO A 183 -7.30 -0.41 -6.43
N PHE A 184 -6.27 -0.49 -5.58
CA PHE A 184 -4.90 -0.86 -5.92
C PHE A 184 -4.32 -1.73 -4.81
N LYS A 185 -3.21 -2.42 -5.10
CA LYS A 185 -2.51 -3.23 -4.11
C LYS A 185 -2.02 -2.34 -2.97
N ALA A 186 -2.33 -2.71 -1.74
CA ALA A 186 -1.90 -1.99 -0.56
C ALA A 186 -1.45 -2.99 0.51
N MET A 187 -0.64 -2.51 1.45
CA MET A 187 -0.09 -3.31 2.52
C MET A 187 -0.20 -2.56 3.84
N VAL A 188 -0.48 -3.31 4.91
CA VAL A 188 -0.34 -2.80 6.27
C VAL A 188 1.14 -2.82 6.63
N VAL A 189 1.63 -1.73 7.22
CA VAL A 189 3.02 -1.58 7.65
C VAL A 189 3.09 -1.16 9.11
N SER A 190 4.10 -1.67 9.81
CA SER A 190 4.66 -1.04 11.00
C SER A 190 5.97 -0.34 10.66
N GLN A 191 6.46 0.53 11.54
CA GLN A 191 7.78 1.15 11.39
C GLN A 191 8.89 0.10 11.21
N GLU A 192 8.88 -0.95 12.05
CA GLU A 192 9.84 -2.05 11.98
C GLU A 192 9.76 -2.80 10.63
N ILE A 193 8.56 -3.07 10.13
CA ILE A 193 8.37 -3.73 8.83
C ILE A 193 8.91 -2.84 7.69
N MET A 194 8.75 -1.52 7.77
CA MET A 194 9.31 -0.62 6.76
C MET A 194 10.84 -0.65 6.78
N GLU A 195 11.45 -0.55 7.96
CA GLU A 195 12.92 -0.59 8.11
C GLU A 195 13.49 -1.94 7.67
N GLN A 196 12.84 -3.05 8.02
CA GLN A 196 13.21 -4.40 7.57
C GLN A 196 13.14 -4.53 6.05
N ARG A 197 12.11 -3.99 5.41
CA ARG A 197 11.98 -4.02 3.94
C ARG A 197 13.05 -3.18 3.25
N GLU A 198 13.36 -2.00 3.78
CA GLU A 198 14.45 -1.17 3.26
C GLU A 198 15.80 -1.90 3.38
N ALA A 199 16.08 -2.52 4.54
CA ALA A 199 17.27 -3.32 4.76
C ALA A 199 17.33 -4.56 3.86
N GLU A 200 16.20 -5.23 3.64
CA GLU A 200 16.10 -6.39 2.74
C GLU A 200 16.35 -5.98 1.28
N GLU A 201 15.81 -4.85 0.84
CA GLU A 201 16.08 -4.30 -0.51
C GLU A 201 17.57 -3.95 -0.67
N GLU A 202 18.19 -3.34 0.34
CA GLU A 202 19.63 -3.03 0.32
C GLU A 202 20.48 -4.31 0.33
N GLN A 203 20.12 -5.30 1.15
CA GLN A 203 20.80 -6.59 1.20
C GLN A 203 20.68 -7.33 -0.13
N LYS A 204 19.49 -7.35 -0.75
CA LYS A 204 19.29 -7.92 -2.09
C LYS A 204 20.11 -7.19 -3.16
N ALA A 205 20.24 -5.87 -3.06
CA ALA A 205 21.06 -5.10 -3.99
C ALA A 205 22.56 -5.42 -3.82
N LYS A 206 23.04 -5.59 -2.58
CA LYS A 206 24.43 -5.96 -2.26
C LYS A 206 24.76 -7.40 -2.62
N SER A 207 23.82 -8.33 -2.39
CA SER A 207 24.01 -9.75 -2.68
C SER A 207 23.82 -10.10 -4.15
N ASN A 208 23.32 -9.16 -4.97
CA ASN A 208 23.12 -9.38 -6.38
C ASN A 208 24.46 -9.61 -7.11
N THR A 209 24.75 -10.86 -7.44
CA THR A 209 25.92 -11.29 -8.22
C THR A 209 25.83 -10.91 -9.70
N ASN A 210 24.63 -10.62 -10.21
CA ASN A 210 24.45 -10.33 -11.63
C ASN A 210 25.07 -8.97 -12.00
N TYR A 211 26.10 -9.03 -12.86
CA TYR A 211 26.78 -7.85 -13.41
C TYR A 211 25.85 -6.95 -14.24
N TYR A 212 24.90 -7.54 -14.96
CA TYR A 212 23.96 -6.81 -15.82
C TYR A 212 22.70 -6.42 -15.06
N THR A 213 22.84 -5.42 -14.20
CA THR A 213 21.67 -4.80 -13.56
C THR A 213 20.83 -4.03 -14.58
N MET A 214 19.51 -3.95 -14.36
CA MET A 214 18.62 -3.18 -15.24
C MET A 214 19.07 -1.72 -15.38
N LYS A 215 19.61 -1.15 -14.29
CA LYS A 215 20.24 0.18 -14.32
C LYS A 215 21.42 0.23 -15.29
N TYR A 216 22.35 -0.72 -15.21
CA TYR A 216 23.53 -0.79 -16.06
C TYR A 216 23.18 -1.00 -17.54
N VAL A 217 22.26 -1.92 -17.84
CA VAL A 217 21.80 -2.22 -19.20
C VAL A 217 21.22 -0.97 -19.86
N ILE A 218 20.34 -0.27 -19.14
CA ILE A 218 19.69 0.94 -19.65
C ILE A 218 20.68 2.09 -19.80
N GLN A 219 21.60 2.30 -18.85
CA GLN A 219 22.54 3.43 -18.95
C GLN A 219 23.50 3.31 -20.14
N ASN A 220 23.90 2.10 -20.51
CA ASN A 220 24.85 1.85 -21.59
C ASN A 220 24.18 1.52 -22.94
N ASN A 221 22.85 1.68 -23.06
CA ASN A 221 22.09 1.38 -24.27
C ASN A 221 22.38 -0.04 -24.84
N PHE A 222 22.48 -1.04 -23.97
CA PHE A 222 22.75 -2.41 -24.40
C PHE A 222 21.65 -2.89 -25.37
N GLY A 223 22.07 -3.45 -26.51
CA GLY A 223 21.15 -3.96 -27.53
C GLY A 223 20.20 -2.92 -28.12
N GLY A 224 20.56 -1.63 -28.09
CA GLY A 224 19.70 -0.55 -28.59
C GLY A 224 18.44 -0.35 -27.75
N CYS A 225 18.48 -0.64 -26.44
CA CYS A 225 17.30 -0.60 -25.58
C CYS A 225 16.63 0.78 -25.48
N HIS A 226 17.34 1.86 -25.81
CA HIS A 226 16.80 3.23 -25.81
C HIS A 226 15.69 3.43 -26.86
N ASP A 227 15.71 2.66 -27.96
CA ASP A 227 14.76 2.84 -29.06
C ASP A 227 13.34 2.39 -28.68
N TRP A 228 13.22 1.45 -27.75
CA TRP A 228 11.95 0.85 -27.34
C TRP A 228 11.57 1.07 -25.86
N LEU A 229 12.48 1.59 -25.03
CA LEU A 229 12.17 1.94 -23.63
C LEU A 229 11.52 3.32 -23.51
N SER A 230 10.64 3.47 -22.51
CA SER A 230 10.03 4.77 -22.25
C SER A 230 10.97 5.66 -21.41
N PRO A 231 10.88 7.00 -21.52
CA PRO A 231 11.68 7.92 -20.70
C PRO A 231 11.55 7.70 -19.18
N PHE A 232 10.45 7.09 -18.72
CA PHE A 232 10.25 6.74 -17.33
C PHE A 232 11.04 5.49 -16.90
N ASP A 233 11.30 4.58 -17.84
CA ASP A 233 12.12 3.39 -17.59
C ASP A 233 13.59 3.79 -17.46
N HIS A 234 14.04 4.83 -18.18
CA HIS A 234 15.34 5.46 -17.94
C HIS A 234 15.45 6.07 -16.54
N LYS A 235 14.34 6.61 -16.02
CA LYS A 235 14.33 7.24 -14.69
C LYS A 235 14.29 6.22 -13.56
N TRP A 236 13.52 5.15 -13.73
CA TRP A 236 13.22 4.20 -12.65
C TRP A 236 13.71 2.77 -12.88
N PHE A 237 14.45 2.54 -13.95
CA PHE A 237 15.13 1.29 -14.27
C PHE A 237 14.18 0.07 -14.26
N GLY A 238 13.00 0.22 -14.85
CA GLY A 238 12.01 -0.85 -14.98
C GLY A 238 11.29 -1.26 -13.69
N ARG A 239 11.51 -0.59 -12.55
CA ARG A 239 10.85 -0.90 -11.28
C ARG A 239 9.34 -0.60 -11.26
N TYR A 240 8.91 0.40 -12.02
CA TYR A 240 7.52 0.87 -12.02
C TYR A 240 6.96 0.86 -13.44
N ARG A 241 5.93 0.03 -13.67
CA ARG A 241 5.27 -0.13 -14.97
C ARG A 241 3.88 0.48 -14.98
#